data_AF-A0A6I4TZ42-F1
#
_entry.id   AF-A0A6I4TZ42-F1
#
_cell.length_a   1.000
_cell.length_b   1.000
_cell.length_c   1.000
_cell.angle_alpha   90.00
_cell.angle_beta   90.00
_cell.angle_gamma   90.00
#
_symmetry.space_group_name_H-M   'P 1'
#
loop_
_entity.id
_entity.type
_entity.pdbx_description
1 polymer ?
#
loop_
_entity_poly.entity_id
_entity_poly.type
_entity_poly.pdbx_seq_one_letter_code
_entity_poly.pdbx_strand_id
1 'polypeptide(L)'
;MLYQLSYAPAGSGASIAQVRAWQATSSKASASRTNMSMQEPHIIPAELLLAAYRGGIFPMADSRDDEEIFWVEPDERAIIPLNGFRCSHSLAKVIRRDRFIVTCNQAFGQVIDACAAPRPGHPESWISGRIANSYRALHAQGHAHSIECWDQGKLVGGLYGVAFDRVFCGESMFSRADNASKVALAWLVALLRHAGCELLDCQFMTDHLQSMGAVPISQDEYRDRLEAAREGQPAAPLPLAYVSVLGSAGAAGAASGVGDGEAEGAARGAGRATPDAPAFGLSASSSPGKLIAQSLTQTS
;
A
#
# COMPACT_ATOMS: atom_id res chain seq x y z
N MET A 1 0.93 -12.71 -12.72
CA MET A 1 -0.52 -12.65 -12.41
C MET A 1 -0.74 -11.40 -11.58
N LEU A 2 -1.37 -10.39 -12.17
CA LEU A 2 -1.45 -9.02 -11.65
C LEU A 2 -2.77 -8.83 -10.95
N TYR A 3 -2.73 -8.26 -9.75
CA TYR A 3 -3.92 -8.04 -8.96
C TYR A 3 -4.03 -6.55 -8.71
N GLN A 4 -5.05 -5.96 -9.29
CA GLN A 4 -5.61 -4.72 -8.80
C GLN A 4 -6.59 -5.12 -7.69
N LEU A 5 -6.81 -4.25 -6.72
CA LEU A 5 -8.00 -4.28 -5.86
C LEU A 5 -9.26 -3.90 -6.66
N SER A 6 -9.31 -4.29 -7.94
CA SER A 6 -10.35 -3.90 -8.88
C SER A 6 -11.59 -4.71 -8.66
N TYR A 7 -12.68 -4.00 -8.40
CA TYR A 7 -13.95 -4.26 -9.06
C TYR A 7 -13.72 -4.57 -10.54
N ALA A 8 -13.96 -5.82 -10.94
CA ALA A 8 -14.26 -6.19 -12.32
C ALA A 8 -15.77 -6.52 -12.35
N PRO A 9 -16.58 -5.88 -13.21
CA PRO A 9 -18.00 -6.21 -13.28
C PRO A 9 -18.15 -7.58 -13.96
N ALA A 10 -18.13 -8.65 -13.16
CA ALA A 10 -18.47 -9.98 -13.61
C ALA A 10 -19.75 -10.42 -12.91
N GLY A 11 -20.85 -10.38 -13.66
CA GLY A 11 -22.01 -11.28 -13.50
C GLY A 11 -22.77 -11.24 -12.18
N SER A 12 -23.96 -10.62 -12.23
CA SER A 12 -25.10 -10.78 -11.30
C SER A 12 -24.81 -10.52 -9.81
N GLY A 13 -25.06 -9.29 -9.36
CA GLY A 13 -25.16 -9.03 -7.92
C GLY A 13 -25.19 -7.57 -7.46
N ALA A 14 -24.73 -6.61 -8.26
CA ALA A 14 -25.02 -5.19 -8.04
C ALA A 14 -24.72 -4.43 -9.35
N SER A 15 -25.71 -3.71 -9.88
CA SER A 15 -25.54 -2.92 -11.10
C SER A 15 -25.25 -1.46 -10.75
N ILE A 16 -24.47 -0.77 -11.57
CA ILE A 16 -24.26 0.69 -11.54
C ILE A 16 -25.60 1.47 -11.42
N ALA A 17 -26.73 0.88 -11.85
CA ALA A 17 -28.06 1.47 -11.68
C ALA A 17 -28.53 1.57 -10.20
N GLN A 18 -28.06 0.73 -9.29
CA GLN A 18 -28.41 0.82 -7.86
C GLN A 18 -27.69 1.98 -7.17
N VAL A 19 -26.44 2.28 -7.56
CA VAL A 19 -25.69 3.47 -7.09
C VAL A 19 -26.34 4.77 -7.61
N ARG A 20 -26.84 4.76 -8.86
CA ARG A 20 -27.57 5.89 -9.46
C ARG A 20 -28.90 6.22 -8.76
N ALA A 21 -29.60 5.22 -8.22
CA ALA A 21 -30.90 5.44 -7.57
C ALA A 21 -30.78 6.23 -6.25
N TRP A 22 -29.65 6.12 -5.55
CA TRP A 22 -29.38 6.88 -4.32
C TRP A 22 -28.99 8.35 -4.60
N GLN A 23 -28.22 8.62 -5.67
CA GLN A 23 -27.84 9.99 -6.04
C GLN A 23 -29.05 10.85 -6.44
N ALA A 24 -30.06 10.27 -7.08
CA ALA A 24 -31.27 10.98 -7.48
C ALA A 24 -32.08 11.54 -6.29
N THR A 25 -31.93 10.97 -5.09
CA THR A 25 -32.62 11.44 -3.88
C THR A 25 -31.88 12.53 -3.10
N SER A 26 -30.60 12.78 -3.38
CA SER A 26 -29.72 13.60 -2.53
C SER A 26 -29.20 14.89 -3.16
N SER A 27 -29.62 15.24 -4.39
CA SER A 27 -29.11 16.44 -5.09
C SER A 27 -30.23 17.41 -5.48
N LYS A 28 -30.58 18.32 -4.57
CA LYS A 28 -31.19 19.62 -4.93
C LYS A 28 -30.51 20.76 -4.18
N ALA A 29 -29.44 21.29 -4.78
CA ALA A 29 -28.90 22.65 -4.67
C ALA A 29 -27.50 22.62 -5.31
N SER A 30 -26.99 23.56 -6.10
CA SER A 30 -27.47 24.79 -6.73
C SER A 30 -26.44 25.12 -7.81
N ALA A 31 -26.87 25.80 -8.87
CA ALA A 31 -26.04 26.24 -9.99
C ALA A 31 -25.17 27.46 -9.65
N SER A 32 -24.00 27.58 -10.29
CA SER A 32 -23.57 28.73 -11.12
C SER A 32 -22.08 28.63 -11.45
N ARG A 33 -21.75 28.60 -12.75
CA ARG A 33 -20.37 28.62 -13.27
C ARG A 33 -19.93 30.06 -13.47
N THR A 34 -18.72 30.41 -13.00
CA THR A 34 -17.96 31.53 -13.54
C THR A 34 -16.50 31.09 -13.66
N ASN A 35 -15.92 31.37 -14.83
CA ASN A 35 -14.64 30.85 -15.30
C ASN A 35 -13.52 31.87 -15.01
N MET A 36 -12.48 31.52 -14.22
CA MET A 36 -11.18 32.20 -14.27
C MET A 36 -10.05 31.46 -13.54
N SER A 37 -8.90 31.43 -14.22
CA SER A 37 -7.52 31.24 -13.72
C SER A 37 -6.97 29.80 -13.64
N MET A 38 -5.66 29.72 -13.95
CA MET A 38 -4.78 28.57 -14.09
C MET A 38 -5.24 27.36 -13.27
N GLN A 39 -5.47 26.22 -13.94
CA GLN A 39 -5.96 24.99 -13.33
C GLN A 39 -4.96 24.48 -12.27
N GLU A 40 -5.12 24.96 -11.03
CA GLU A 40 -4.73 24.24 -9.84
C GLU A 40 -5.20 22.78 -10.03
N PRO A 41 -4.36 21.77 -9.76
CA PRO A 41 -4.82 20.40 -9.80
C PRO A 41 -6.01 20.32 -8.83
N HIS A 42 -7.20 20.04 -9.37
CA HIS A 42 -8.44 19.98 -8.61
C HIS A 42 -8.39 18.74 -7.70
N ILE A 43 -7.65 18.83 -6.60
CA ILE A 43 -7.49 17.76 -5.61
C ILE A 43 -8.69 17.70 -4.67
N ILE A 44 -8.90 16.55 -4.06
CA ILE A 44 -9.79 16.39 -2.92
C ILE A 44 -9.00 16.86 -1.68
N PRO A 45 -9.52 17.81 -0.88
CA PRO A 45 -8.84 18.25 0.33
C PRO A 45 -8.50 17.08 1.26
N ALA A 46 -7.32 17.12 1.87
CA ALA A 46 -6.82 16.04 2.71
C ALA A 46 -7.75 15.76 3.91
N GLU A 47 -8.27 16.83 4.51
CA GLU A 47 -9.19 16.78 5.64
C GLU A 47 -10.50 16.09 5.26
N LEU A 48 -11.00 16.33 4.04
CA LEU A 48 -12.18 15.67 3.52
C LEU A 48 -11.92 14.18 3.26
N LEU A 49 -10.78 13.84 2.66
CA LEU A 49 -10.40 12.43 2.44
C LEU A 49 -10.28 11.69 3.77
N LEU A 50 -9.54 12.25 4.73
CA LEU A 50 -9.35 11.62 6.04
C LEU A 50 -10.66 11.49 6.82
N ALA A 51 -11.57 12.47 6.71
CA ALA A 51 -12.91 12.37 7.28
C ALA A 51 -13.73 11.25 6.62
N ALA A 52 -13.67 11.14 5.29
CA ALA A 52 -14.33 10.07 4.54
C ALA A 52 -13.80 8.70 4.96
N TYR A 53 -12.47 8.51 5.01
CA TYR A 53 -11.86 7.25 5.44
C TYR A 53 -12.26 6.84 6.86
N ARG A 54 -12.30 7.79 7.80
CA ARG A 54 -12.77 7.53 9.16
C ARG A 54 -14.26 7.18 9.22
N GLY A 55 -15.05 7.64 8.24
CA GLY A 55 -16.43 7.20 8.04
C GLY A 55 -16.57 5.89 7.25
N GLY A 56 -15.46 5.26 6.87
CA GLY A 56 -15.45 4.05 6.04
C GLY A 56 -15.77 4.28 4.57
N ILE A 57 -15.62 5.51 4.08
CA ILE A 57 -15.94 5.92 2.71
C ILE A 57 -14.64 6.23 1.96
N PHE A 58 -14.57 5.88 0.68
CA PHE A 58 -13.40 6.16 -0.18
C PHE A 58 -13.82 6.67 -1.57
N PRO A 59 -12.98 7.50 -2.23
CA PRO A 59 -13.29 8.04 -3.54
C PRO A 59 -12.92 7.07 -4.67
N MET A 60 -13.70 7.08 -5.73
CA MET A 60 -13.38 6.42 -7.01
C MET A 60 -13.79 7.32 -8.18
N ALA A 61 -13.31 7.01 -9.38
CA ALA A 61 -13.73 7.64 -10.64
C ALA A 61 -14.05 6.55 -11.68
N ASP A 62 -14.84 6.87 -12.70
CA ASP A 62 -15.21 5.89 -13.73
C ASP A 62 -14.04 5.57 -14.68
N SER A 63 -13.17 6.55 -14.91
CA SER A 63 -11.99 6.40 -15.77
C SER A 63 -10.83 7.31 -15.34
N ARG A 64 -9.67 7.12 -15.97
CA ARG A 64 -8.45 7.85 -15.63
C ARG A 64 -8.52 9.34 -16.00
N ASP A 65 -9.27 9.65 -17.05
CA ASP A 65 -9.42 11.01 -17.57
C ASP A 65 -10.69 11.69 -17.04
N ASP A 66 -11.41 11.05 -16.12
CA ASP A 66 -12.59 11.61 -15.49
C ASP A 66 -12.25 12.72 -14.48
N GLU A 67 -12.94 13.84 -14.58
CA GLU A 67 -12.81 14.99 -13.68
C GLU A 67 -13.68 14.83 -12.42
N GLU A 68 -14.75 14.03 -12.53
CA GLU A 68 -15.67 13.74 -11.45
C GLU A 68 -15.18 12.55 -10.62
N ILE A 69 -15.55 12.57 -9.34
CA ILE A 69 -15.35 11.45 -8.44
C ILE A 69 -16.71 11.08 -7.83
N PHE A 70 -16.85 9.84 -7.42
CA PHE A 70 -17.94 9.39 -6.58
C PHE A 70 -17.38 8.74 -5.33
N TRP A 71 -18.21 8.71 -4.28
CA TRP A 71 -17.85 8.17 -2.98
C TRP A 71 -18.51 6.81 -2.80
N VAL A 72 -17.74 5.85 -2.30
CA VAL A 72 -18.15 4.46 -2.20
C VAL A 72 -18.17 4.01 -0.75
N GLU A 73 -19.26 3.34 -0.40
CA GLU A 73 -19.46 2.73 0.90
C GLU A 73 -20.06 1.32 0.70
N PRO A 74 -19.25 0.26 0.67
CA PRO A 74 -19.75 -1.09 0.42
C PRO A 74 -20.50 -1.69 1.62
N ASP A 75 -21.61 -2.40 1.35
CA ASP A 75 -22.34 -3.18 2.38
C ASP A 75 -21.48 -4.32 2.96
N GLU A 76 -20.58 -4.88 2.15
CA GLU A 76 -19.58 -5.86 2.54
C GLU A 76 -18.17 -5.30 2.27
N ARG A 77 -17.34 -5.28 3.30
CA ARG A 77 -15.97 -4.73 3.25
C ARG A 77 -14.95 -5.86 3.35
N ALA A 78 -13.92 -5.83 2.51
CA ALA A 78 -12.81 -6.76 2.64
C ALA A 78 -11.69 -6.19 3.53
N ILE A 79 -11.23 -7.00 4.47
CA ILE A 79 -10.06 -6.69 5.31
C ILE A 79 -9.06 -7.83 5.27
N ILE A 80 -7.80 -7.56 5.56
CA ILE A 80 -6.83 -8.58 5.94
C ILE A 80 -6.62 -8.47 7.45
N PRO A 81 -7.14 -9.41 8.26
CA PRO A 81 -6.79 -9.45 9.68
C PRO A 81 -5.28 -9.56 9.80
N LEU A 82 -4.64 -8.64 10.53
CA LEU A 82 -3.17 -8.60 10.58
C LEU A 82 -2.60 -9.94 11.05
N ASN A 83 -3.22 -10.58 12.05
CA ASN A 83 -2.85 -11.92 12.55
C ASN A 83 -3.36 -13.08 11.66
N GLY A 84 -4.24 -12.81 10.70
CA GLY A 84 -4.79 -13.77 9.74
C GLY A 84 -4.09 -13.78 8.37
N PHE A 85 -3.07 -12.95 8.17
CA PHE A 85 -2.33 -12.90 6.90
C PHE A 85 -1.69 -14.25 6.57
N ARG A 86 -1.95 -14.74 5.35
CA ARG A 86 -1.49 -16.05 4.88
C ARG A 86 -0.19 -15.90 4.09
N CYS A 87 0.94 -15.99 4.79
CA CYS A 87 2.25 -16.07 4.15
C CYS A 87 2.54 -17.52 3.72
N SER A 88 2.30 -17.84 2.45
CA SER A 88 2.58 -19.20 1.93
C SER A 88 4.07 -19.55 2.08
N HIS A 89 4.37 -20.85 2.18
CA HIS A 89 5.76 -21.32 2.30
C HIS A 89 6.65 -20.86 1.13
N SER A 90 6.11 -20.82 -0.10
CA SER A 90 6.83 -20.33 -1.27
C SER A 90 7.07 -18.82 -1.20
N LEU A 91 6.10 -18.04 -0.74
CA LEU A 91 6.28 -16.60 -0.54
C LEU A 91 7.32 -16.32 0.55
N ALA A 92 7.25 -17.01 1.69
CA ALA A 92 8.23 -16.88 2.77
C ALA A 92 9.66 -17.18 2.28
N LYS A 93 9.84 -18.17 1.39
CA LYS A 93 11.13 -18.44 0.73
C LYS A 93 11.60 -17.29 -0.15
N VAL A 94 10.70 -16.65 -0.90
CA VAL A 94 11.04 -15.48 -1.73
C VAL A 94 11.47 -14.31 -0.85
N ILE A 95 10.74 -14.03 0.23
CA ILE A 95 11.05 -12.93 1.16
C ILE A 95 12.43 -13.14 1.81
N ARG A 96 12.72 -14.34 2.34
CA ARG A 96 14.03 -14.66 2.97
C ARG A 96 15.24 -14.57 2.04
N ARG A 97 15.03 -14.60 0.73
CA ARG A 97 16.12 -14.50 -0.27
C ARG A 97 16.53 -13.06 -0.52
N ASP A 98 15.75 -12.08 -0.07
CA ASP A 98 16.01 -10.66 -0.27
C ASP A 98 16.34 -10.31 -1.73
N ARG A 99 15.69 -11.01 -2.67
CA ARG A 99 15.83 -10.72 -4.10
C ARG A 99 15.36 -9.29 -4.40
N PHE A 100 14.27 -8.87 -3.77
CA PHE A 100 13.77 -7.52 -3.88
C PHE A 100 14.36 -6.68 -2.75
N ILE A 101 14.89 -5.51 -3.11
CA ILE A 101 15.11 -4.44 -2.13
C ILE A 101 13.75 -3.82 -1.86
N VAL A 102 13.34 -3.78 -0.60
CA VAL A 102 12.04 -3.20 -0.20
C VAL A 102 12.26 -1.87 0.51
N THR A 103 11.57 -0.83 0.04
CA THR A 103 11.61 0.51 0.63
C THR A 103 10.22 0.98 1.04
N CYS A 104 10.20 2.02 1.89
CA CYS A 104 8.99 2.68 2.34
C CYS A 104 9.09 4.16 1.96
N ASN A 105 8.06 4.70 1.30
CA ASN A 105 7.95 6.11 0.91
C ASN A 105 9.08 6.63 0.01
N GLN A 106 9.84 5.77 -0.67
CA GLN A 106 10.95 6.23 -1.52
C GLN A 106 10.45 6.72 -2.89
N ALA A 107 9.36 6.16 -3.41
CA ALA A 107 8.88 6.47 -4.76
C ALA A 107 7.34 6.45 -4.86
N PHE A 108 6.64 7.07 -3.91
CA PHE A 108 5.17 7.13 -3.86
C PHE A 108 4.54 7.53 -5.21
N GLY A 109 5.08 8.57 -5.84
CA GLY A 109 4.62 9.04 -7.16
C GLY A 109 4.72 7.96 -8.24
N GLN A 110 5.82 7.21 -8.29
CA GLN A 110 6.00 6.13 -9.27
C GLN A 110 5.07 4.95 -8.98
N VAL A 111 4.80 4.65 -7.71
CA VAL A 111 3.87 3.60 -7.30
C VAL A 111 2.46 3.94 -7.75
N ILE A 112 1.97 5.15 -7.46
CA ILE A 112 0.61 5.54 -7.86
C ILE A 112 0.45 5.59 -9.38
N ASP A 113 1.47 6.07 -10.11
CA ASP A 113 1.46 6.05 -11.58
C ASP A 113 1.46 4.63 -12.13
N ALA A 114 2.23 3.72 -11.53
CA ALA A 114 2.24 2.31 -11.93
C ALA A 114 0.92 1.60 -11.60
N CYS A 115 0.26 1.96 -10.49
CA CYS A 115 -1.07 1.48 -10.16
C CYS A 115 -2.13 1.99 -11.13
N ALA A 116 -2.03 3.24 -11.57
CA ALA A 116 -2.97 3.92 -12.47
C ALA A 116 -2.79 3.55 -13.96
N ALA A 117 -1.64 2.98 -14.33
CA ALA A 117 -1.34 2.65 -15.71
C ALA A 117 -2.31 1.57 -16.28
N PRO A 118 -2.69 1.67 -17.57
CA PRO A 118 -3.47 0.65 -18.27
C PRO A 118 -2.84 -0.72 -18.17
N ARG A 119 -3.66 -1.76 -18.11
CA ARG A 119 -3.22 -3.15 -17.97
C ARG A 119 -3.78 -4.00 -19.10
N PRO A 120 -3.10 -5.09 -19.52
CA PRO A 120 -3.68 -6.04 -20.46
C PRO A 120 -5.04 -6.55 -19.93
N GLY A 121 -6.11 -6.34 -20.71
CA GLY A 121 -7.48 -6.71 -20.33
C GLY A 121 -8.25 -5.69 -19.48
N HIS A 122 -7.56 -4.66 -18.95
CA HIS A 122 -8.15 -3.56 -18.17
C HIS A 122 -7.54 -2.22 -18.63
N PRO A 123 -8.01 -1.67 -19.76
CA PRO A 123 -7.47 -0.42 -20.30
C PRO A 123 -7.80 0.79 -19.41
N GLU A 124 -8.93 0.72 -18.69
CA GLU A 124 -9.41 1.76 -17.78
C GLU A 124 -8.94 1.54 -16.35
N SER A 125 -8.72 2.64 -15.63
CA SER A 125 -8.38 2.65 -14.21
C SER A 125 -9.23 3.70 -13.49
N TRP A 126 -9.72 3.37 -12.30
CA TRP A 126 -10.45 4.30 -11.45
C TRP A 126 -9.57 5.40 -10.86
N ILE A 127 -8.24 5.25 -10.93
CA ILE A 127 -7.28 6.23 -10.40
C ILE A 127 -7.15 7.37 -11.40
N SER A 128 -8.08 8.32 -11.34
CA SER A 128 -8.04 9.52 -12.17
C SER A 128 -6.89 10.46 -11.80
N GLY A 129 -6.60 11.43 -12.69
CA GLY A 129 -5.59 12.46 -12.40
C GLY A 129 -5.88 13.22 -11.09
N ARG A 130 -7.16 13.48 -10.81
CA ARG A 130 -7.64 14.09 -9.56
C ARG A 130 -7.32 13.22 -8.34
N ILE A 131 -7.66 11.93 -8.40
CA ILE A 131 -7.35 10.97 -7.33
C ILE A 131 -5.84 10.89 -7.14
N ALA A 132 -5.06 10.67 -8.20
CA ALA A 132 -3.61 10.54 -8.11
C ALA A 132 -2.95 11.75 -7.44
N ASN A 133 -3.38 12.98 -7.78
CA ASN A 133 -2.85 14.20 -7.18
C ASN A 133 -3.29 14.39 -5.72
N SER A 134 -4.52 13.99 -5.38
CA SER A 134 -5.02 14.07 -3.98
C SER A 134 -4.21 13.17 -3.04
N TYR A 135 -3.83 11.97 -3.50
CA TYR A 135 -3.06 11.04 -2.68
C TYR A 135 -1.57 11.42 -2.61
N ARG A 136 -1.03 12.08 -3.64
CA ARG A 136 0.29 12.73 -3.55
C ARG A 136 0.28 13.85 -2.50
N ALA A 137 -0.78 14.64 -2.43
CA ALA A 137 -0.94 15.66 -1.39
C ALA A 137 -1.04 15.02 0.00
N LEU A 138 -1.82 13.95 0.17
CA LEU A 138 -1.86 13.17 1.42
C LEU A 138 -0.48 12.60 1.80
N HIS A 139 0.28 12.11 0.83
CA HIS A 139 1.62 11.60 1.06
C HIS A 139 2.57 12.70 1.56
N ALA A 140 2.52 13.89 0.94
CA ALA A 140 3.31 15.05 1.37
C ALA A 140 2.96 15.51 2.80
N GLN A 141 1.72 15.27 3.24
CA GLN A 141 1.27 15.54 4.61
C GLN A 141 1.54 14.38 5.60
N GLY A 142 2.13 13.27 5.13
CA GLY A 142 2.47 12.13 5.97
C GLY A 142 1.32 11.16 6.26
N HIS A 143 0.22 11.24 5.51
CA HIS A 143 -0.96 10.39 5.67
C HIS A 143 -1.05 9.24 4.67
N ALA A 144 -0.44 9.39 3.48
CA ALA A 144 -0.38 8.30 2.52
C ALA A 144 1.04 7.73 2.44
N HIS A 145 1.13 6.40 2.36
CA HIS A 145 2.40 5.69 2.35
C HIS A 145 2.47 4.66 1.23
N SER A 146 3.68 4.40 0.76
CA SER A 146 3.97 3.39 -0.24
C SER A 146 5.02 2.40 0.26
N ILE A 147 4.89 1.15 -0.19
CA ILE A 147 5.92 0.12 -0.07
C ILE A 147 6.36 -0.25 -1.48
N GLU A 148 7.65 -0.10 -1.77
CA GLU A 148 8.22 -0.34 -3.09
C GLU A 148 9.08 -1.61 -3.09
N CYS A 149 9.04 -2.37 -4.19
CA CYS A 149 9.92 -3.51 -4.43
C CYS A 149 10.80 -3.22 -5.66
N TRP A 150 12.11 -3.22 -5.45
CA TRP A 150 13.11 -2.97 -6.46
C TRP A 150 13.88 -4.25 -6.81
N ASP A 151 14.09 -4.50 -8.10
CA ASP A 151 14.96 -5.57 -8.61
C ASP A 151 15.95 -4.94 -9.59
N GLN A 152 17.25 -5.08 -9.33
CA GLN A 152 18.33 -4.46 -10.13
C GLN A 152 18.12 -2.96 -10.39
N GLY A 153 17.71 -2.20 -9.35
CA GLY A 153 17.46 -0.77 -9.43
C GLY A 153 16.17 -0.37 -10.15
N LYS A 154 15.34 -1.31 -10.60
CA LYS A 154 14.06 -1.05 -11.25
C LYS A 154 12.90 -1.27 -10.30
N LEU A 155 11.94 -0.35 -10.30
CA LEU A 155 10.68 -0.51 -9.57
C LEU A 155 9.81 -1.58 -10.25
N VAL A 156 9.74 -2.77 -9.63
CA VAL A 156 9.08 -3.96 -10.20
C VAL A 156 7.82 -4.37 -9.46
N GLY A 157 7.42 -3.66 -8.42
CA GLY A 157 6.15 -3.86 -7.73
C GLY A 157 6.03 -2.92 -6.54
N GLY A 158 4.84 -2.85 -5.99
CA GLY A 158 4.57 -2.03 -4.82
C GLY A 158 3.09 -1.84 -4.58
N LEU A 159 2.79 -1.15 -3.49
CA LEU A 159 1.44 -0.74 -3.10
C LEU A 159 1.49 0.63 -2.45
N TYR A 160 0.35 1.30 -2.42
CA TYR A 160 0.16 2.49 -1.60
C TYR A 160 -1.14 2.42 -0.81
N GLY A 161 -1.23 3.23 0.23
CA GLY A 161 -2.42 3.34 1.05
C GLY A 161 -2.43 4.57 1.94
N VAL A 162 -3.53 4.75 2.66
CA VAL A 162 -3.73 5.85 3.60
C VAL A 162 -3.70 5.30 5.03
N ALA A 163 -2.90 5.94 5.89
CA ALA A 163 -2.79 5.61 7.30
C ALA A 163 -3.37 6.74 8.16
N PHE A 164 -4.17 6.33 9.14
CA PHE A 164 -4.72 7.22 10.16
C PHE A 164 -5.02 6.39 11.41
N ASP A 165 -4.89 7.01 12.57
CA ASP A 165 -5.12 6.34 13.85
C ASP A 165 -4.35 4.99 13.88
N ARG A 166 -5.03 3.85 14.10
CA ARG A 166 -4.42 2.51 14.03
C ARG A 166 -4.86 1.71 12.79
N VAL A 167 -5.21 2.42 11.71
CA VAL A 167 -5.78 1.88 10.46
C VAL A 167 -4.85 2.13 9.28
N PHE A 168 -4.82 1.17 8.35
CA PHE A 168 -4.25 1.36 7.02
C PHE A 168 -5.25 0.90 5.95
N CYS A 169 -5.67 1.82 5.09
CA CYS A 169 -6.47 1.53 3.91
C CYS A 169 -5.53 1.29 2.72
N GLY A 170 -5.37 0.04 2.31
CA GLY A 170 -4.58 -0.31 1.12
C GLY A 170 -5.35 0.03 -0.13
N GLU A 171 -4.86 0.96 -0.95
CA GLU A 171 -5.64 1.52 -2.06
C GLU A 171 -5.47 0.72 -3.35
N SER A 172 -4.21 0.47 -3.72
CA SER A 172 -3.90 -0.27 -4.93
C SER A 172 -2.49 -0.82 -4.88
N MET A 173 -2.25 -1.81 -5.73
CA MET A 173 -0.94 -2.41 -5.92
C MET A 173 -0.71 -2.74 -7.39
N PHE A 174 0.57 -2.91 -7.72
CA PHE A 174 1.02 -3.35 -9.03
C PHE A 174 2.18 -4.33 -8.89
N SER A 175 2.40 -5.12 -9.93
CA SER A 175 3.55 -6.00 -10.06
C SER A 175 4.07 -5.92 -11.50
N ARG A 176 5.36 -6.10 -11.69
CA ARG A 176 6.03 -6.25 -12.99
C ARG A 176 7.03 -7.41 -12.96
N ALA A 177 7.34 -7.91 -11.76
CA ALA A 177 8.03 -9.17 -11.52
C ALA A 177 7.16 -10.11 -10.68
N ASP A 178 7.43 -11.42 -10.77
CA ASP A 178 6.73 -12.42 -9.97
C ASP A 178 6.93 -12.20 -8.48
N ASN A 179 5.84 -12.26 -7.73
CA ASN A 179 5.76 -12.06 -6.28
C ASN A 179 6.11 -10.66 -5.76
N ALA A 180 6.47 -9.68 -6.60
CA ALA A 180 6.84 -8.35 -6.10
C ALA A 180 5.71 -7.69 -5.30
N SER A 181 4.47 -7.68 -5.79
CA SER A 181 3.33 -7.13 -5.03
C SER A 181 3.02 -7.94 -3.75
N LYS A 182 3.17 -9.27 -3.78
CA LYS A 182 2.99 -10.13 -2.60
C LYS A 182 4.04 -9.86 -1.53
N VAL A 183 5.29 -9.61 -1.94
CA VAL A 183 6.38 -9.24 -1.04
C VAL A 183 6.10 -7.86 -0.44
N ALA A 184 5.67 -6.88 -1.24
CA ALA A 184 5.26 -5.56 -0.73
C ALA A 184 4.13 -5.66 0.31
N LEU A 185 3.11 -6.47 0.05
CA LEU A 185 2.00 -6.71 1.00
C LEU A 185 2.47 -7.42 2.28
N ALA A 186 3.33 -8.43 2.16
CA ALA A 186 3.89 -9.11 3.33
C ALA A 186 4.71 -8.15 4.21
N TRP A 187 5.52 -7.29 3.58
CA TRP A 187 6.24 -6.23 4.28
C TRP A 187 5.27 -5.25 4.95
N LEU A 188 4.25 -4.76 4.25
CA LEU A 188 3.23 -3.90 4.83
C LEU A 188 2.63 -4.52 6.09
N VAL A 189 2.15 -5.77 6.03
CA VAL A 189 1.53 -6.44 7.19
C VAL A 189 2.48 -6.53 8.38
N ALA A 190 3.74 -6.91 8.14
CA ALA A 190 4.74 -6.97 9.20
C ALA A 190 5.00 -5.57 9.82
N LEU A 191 5.07 -4.54 8.99
CA LEU A 191 5.24 -3.15 9.45
C LEU A 191 4.03 -2.65 10.24
N LEU A 192 2.81 -2.97 9.80
CA LEU A 192 1.58 -2.59 10.49
C LEU A 192 1.47 -3.26 11.86
N ARG A 193 1.83 -4.55 11.96
CA ARG A 193 1.93 -5.24 13.26
C ARG A 193 2.93 -4.54 14.19
N HIS A 194 4.11 -4.19 13.66
CA HIS A 194 5.16 -3.50 14.43
C HIS A 194 4.76 -2.07 14.84
N ALA A 195 4.01 -1.38 13.98
CA ALA A 195 3.47 -0.04 14.22
C ALA A 195 2.27 -0.05 15.20
N GLY A 196 1.78 -1.21 15.62
CA GLY A 196 0.61 -1.33 16.50
C GLY A 196 -0.72 -0.99 15.83
N CYS A 197 -0.79 -1.04 14.49
CA CYS A 197 -2.04 -0.96 13.75
C CYS A 197 -2.91 -2.20 14.03
N GLU A 198 -4.22 -2.08 13.83
CA GLU A 198 -5.18 -3.17 14.05
C GLU A 198 -5.96 -3.54 12.81
N LEU A 199 -6.15 -2.59 11.90
CA LEU A 199 -7.01 -2.75 10.74
C LEU A 199 -6.24 -2.49 9.45
N LEU A 200 -6.18 -3.51 8.59
CA LEU A 200 -5.77 -3.39 7.20
C LEU A 200 -7.00 -3.55 6.31
N ASP A 201 -7.51 -2.43 5.82
CA ASP A 201 -8.63 -2.35 4.89
C ASP A 201 -8.16 -2.57 3.46
N CYS A 202 -8.93 -3.35 2.71
CA CYS A 202 -8.68 -3.72 1.32
C CYS A 202 -9.86 -3.36 0.40
N GLN A 203 -10.86 -2.64 0.93
CA GLN A 203 -12.11 -2.26 0.27
C GLN A 203 -12.89 -3.46 -0.28
N PHE A 204 -12.49 -4.00 -1.42
CA PHE A 204 -13.17 -5.07 -2.13
C PHE A 204 -12.41 -6.40 -2.04
N MET A 205 -13.19 -7.48 -1.96
CA MET A 205 -12.63 -8.82 -2.03
C MET A 205 -12.12 -9.11 -3.44
N THR A 206 -10.96 -9.76 -3.52
CA THR A 206 -10.43 -10.33 -4.77
C THR A 206 -9.82 -11.70 -4.48
N ASP A 207 -9.79 -12.58 -5.47
CA ASP A 207 -9.11 -13.87 -5.37
C ASP A 207 -7.64 -13.72 -4.92
N HIS A 208 -7.00 -12.61 -5.30
CA HIS A 208 -5.67 -12.30 -4.81
C HIS A 208 -5.61 -12.28 -3.30
N LEU A 209 -6.43 -11.41 -2.72
CA LEU A 209 -6.32 -11.03 -1.35
C LEU A 209 -6.87 -12.14 -0.49
N GLN A 210 -7.91 -12.82 -0.96
CA GLN A 210 -8.41 -14.04 -0.33
C GLN A 210 -7.30 -15.09 -0.19
N SER A 211 -6.47 -15.30 -1.23
CA SER A 211 -5.31 -16.19 -1.14
C SER A 211 -4.26 -15.75 -0.12
N MET A 212 -4.23 -14.44 0.20
CA MET A 212 -3.34 -13.81 1.17
C MET A 212 -3.99 -13.65 2.57
N GLY A 213 -5.21 -14.16 2.77
CA GLY A 213 -5.90 -14.15 4.05
C GLY A 213 -6.95 -13.05 4.23
N ALA A 214 -7.35 -12.34 3.17
CA ALA A 214 -8.46 -11.41 3.27
C ALA A 214 -9.78 -12.14 3.53
N VAL A 215 -10.64 -11.50 4.30
CA VAL A 215 -11.98 -11.96 4.65
C VAL A 215 -12.99 -10.82 4.42
N PRO A 216 -14.22 -11.15 3.99
CA PRO A 216 -15.30 -10.17 3.99
C PRO A 216 -15.84 -9.99 5.41
N ILE A 217 -16.27 -8.77 5.73
CA ILE A 217 -17.00 -8.42 6.95
C ILE A 217 -18.16 -7.49 6.59
N SER A 218 -19.18 -7.42 7.45
CA SER A 218 -20.27 -6.46 7.24
C SER A 218 -19.78 -5.03 7.42
N GLN A 219 -20.49 -4.08 6.82
CA GLN A 219 -20.25 -2.65 7.04
C GLN A 219 -20.28 -2.27 8.53
N ASP A 220 -21.23 -2.80 9.29
CA ASP A 220 -21.35 -2.54 10.73
C ASP A 220 -20.10 -3.03 11.48
N GLU A 221 -19.64 -4.25 11.21
CA GLU A 221 -18.42 -4.78 11.84
C GLU A 221 -17.19 -3.95 11.44
N TYR A 222 -17.12 -3.47 10.19
CA TYR A 222 -16.03 -2.61 9.75
C TYR A 222 -16.03 -1.26 10.49
N ARG A 223 -17.20 -0.65 10.70
CA ARG A 223 -17.35 0.59 11.47
C ARG A 223 -16.97 0.39 12.94
N ASP A 224 -17.37 -0.72 13.55
CA ASP A 224 -16.97 -1.05 14.93
C ASP A 224 -15.44 -1.17 15.04
N ARG A 225 -14.79 -1.81 14.06
CA ARG A 225 -13.32 -1.92 14.01
C ARG A 225 -12.63 -0.58 13.76
N LEU A 226 -13.22 0.30 12.93
CA LEU A 226 -12.71 1.67 12.75
C LEU A 226 -12.78 2.43 14.07
N GLU A 227 -13.89 2.37 14.80
CA GLU A 227 -14.03 3.07 16.08
C GLU A 227 -13.04 2.55 17.12
N ALA A 228 -12.90 1.23 17.27
CA ALA A 228 -11.92 0.63 18.17
C ALA A 228 -10.47 1.08 17.83
N ALA A 229 -10.13 1.18 16.54
CA ALA A 229 -8.82 1.64 16.11
C ALA A 229 -8.57 3.13 16.40
N ARG A 230 -9.62 3.95 16.59
CA ARG A 230 -9.54 5.39 16.95
C ARG A 230 -9.25 5.62 18.42
N GLU A 231 -9.61 4.69 19.31
CA GLU A 231 -9.42 4.83 20.76
C GLU A 231 -7.95 4.74 21.18
N GLY A 232 -7.05 4.26 20.30
CA GLY A 232 -5.62 4.15 20.55
C GLY A 232 -4.76 5.01 19.62
N GLN A 233 -3.47 5.08 19.92
CA GLN A 233 -2.46 5.64 19.01
C GLN A 233 -1.57 4.52 18.47
N PRO A 234 -1.11 4.61 17.21
CA PRO A 234 -0.11 3.68 16.70
C PRO A 234 1.18 3.85 17.51
N ALA A 235 1.89 2.76 17.74
CA ALA A 235 3.17 2.78 18.44
C ALA A 235 4.23 3.59 17.68
N ALA A 236 4.13 3.62 16.34
CA ALA A 236 4.94 4.46 15.48
C ALA A 236 4.26 4.70 14.12
N PRO A 237 4.51 5.83 13.44
CA PRO A 237 4.22 5.98 12.01
C PRO A 237 4.92 4.90 11.16
N LEU A 238 4.30 4.51 10.05
CA LEU A 238 4.80 3.43 9.19
C LEU A 238 6.28 3.60 8.74
N PRO A 239 6.76 4.81 8.36
CA PRO A 239 8.16 5.00 8.00
C PRO A 239 9.13 4.76 9.16
N LEU A 240 8.74 5.11 10.40
CA LEU A 240 9.56 4.84 11.58
C LEU A 240 9.57 3.36 11.94
N ALA A 241 8.43 2.66 11.77
CA ALA A 241 8.39 1.21 11.90
C ALA A 241 9.33 0.53 10.89
N TYR A 242 9.38 1.01 9.64
CA TYR A 242 10.31 0.51 8.61
C TYR A 242 11.78 0.69 9.01
N VAL A 243 12.17 1.90 9.44
CA VAL A 243 13.54 2.19 9.89
C VAL A 243 13.92 1.31 11.10
N SER A 244 12.99 1.13 12.05
CA SER A 244 13.20 0.25 13.21
C SER A 244 13.48 -1.19 12.80
N VAL A 245 12.70 -1.76 11.87
CA VAL A 245 12.91 -3.12 11.36
C VAL A 245 14.27 -3.25 10.66
N LEU A 246 14.66 -2.29 9.84
CA LEU A 246 15.99 -2.28 9.22
C LEU A 246 17.13 -2.19 10.24
N GLY A 247 16.97 -1.36 11.27
CA GLY A 247 17.93 -1.24 12.36
C GLY A 247 18.11 -2.55 13.12
N SER A 248 17.01 -3.24 13.43
CA SER A 248 17.04 -4.58 14.05
C SER A 248 17.73 -5.62 13.15
N ALA A 249 17.53 -5.54 11.84
CA ALA A 249 18.21 -6.43 10.88
C ALA A 249 19.73 -6.24 10.92
N GLY A 250 20.19 -4.98 10.97
CA GLY A 250 21.60 -4.61 11.12
C GLY A 250 22.21 -5.10 12.44
N ALA A 251 21.52 -4.85 13.56
CA ALA A 251 22.00 -5.21 14.90
C ALA A 251 22.06 -6.73 15.13
N ALA A 252 21.04 -7.49 14.69
CA ALA A 252 21.04 -8.95 14.79
C ALA A 252 22.16 -9.58 13.94
N GLY A 253 22.55 -8.94 12.85
CA GLY A 253 23.74 -9.27 12.08
C GLY A 253 25.05 -9.12 12.86
N ALA A 254 25.23 -7.96 13.50
CA ALA A 254 26.43 -7.66 14.28
C ALA A 254 26.60 -8.60 15.49
N ALA A 255 25.50 -8.96 16.17
CA ALA A 255 25.54 -9.89 17.31
C ALA A 255 25.93 -11.33 16.91
N SER A 256 25.68 -11.73 15.66
CA SER A 256 26.09 -13.04 15.12
C SER A 256 27.52 -13.07 14.56
N GLY A 257 28.19 -11.93 14.48
CA GLY A 257 29.50 -11.75 13.84
C GLY A 257 30.71 -11.72 14.77
N VAL A 258 30.54 -12.02 16.07
CA VAL A 258 31.69 -12.18 16.99
C VAL A 258 32.27 -13.58 16.82
N GLY A 259 33.05 -13.74 15.74
CA GLY A 259 33.93 -14.87 15.51
C GLY A 259 35.31 -14.33 15.18
N ASP A 260 36.32 -14.71 15.97
CA ASP A 260 37.72 -14.32 15.79
C ASP A 260 38.20 -14.72 14.39
N GLY A 261 38.62 -13.74 13.59
CA GLY A 261 39.09 -13.96 12.24
C GLY A 261 39.84 -12.75 11.69
N GLU A 262 41.16 -12.73 11.89
CA GLU A 262 42.10 -11.87 11.18
C GLU A 262 42.10 -12.21 9.68
N ALA A 263 42.01 -11.19 8.81
CA ALA A 263 42.63 -11.23 7.47
C ALA A 263 42.70 -9.84 6.82
N GLU A 264 43.93 -9.44 6.49
CA GLU A 264 44.32 -8.34 5.59
C GLU A 264 43.89 -8.60 4.13
N GLY A 265 43.80 -7.51 3.33
CA GLY A 265 43.86 -7.64 1.87
C GLY A 265 43.28 -6.47 1.08
N ALA A 266 44.15 -5.57 0.61
CA ALA A 266 43.83 -4.45 -0.27
C ALA A 266 43.68 -4.86 -1.75
N ALA A 267 42.79 -4.19 -2.50
CA ALA A 267 43.04 -3.78 -3.90
C ALA A 267 41.98 -2.79 -4.41
N ARG A 268 42.47 -1.77 -5.13
CA ARG A 268 41.73 -0.66 -5.77
C ARG A 268 41.20 -1.08 -7.14
N GLY A 269 40.05 -0.54 -7.53
CA GLY A 269 39.55 -0.55 -8.91
C GLY A 269 38.61 0.63 -9.16
N ALA A 270 39.10 1.63 -9.89
CA ALA A 270 38.34 2.83 -10.27
C ALA A 270 37.38 2.52 -11.43
N GLY A 271 36.08 2.74 -11.21
CA GLY A 271 35.03 2.65 -12.23
C GLY A 271 34.13 3.89 -12.16
N ARG A 272 34.00 4.57 -13.29
CA ARG A 272 33.38 5.88 -13.50
C ARG A 272 31.89 5.88 -13.13
N ALA A 273 31.48 6.83 -12.28
CA ALA A 273 30.11 6.99 -11.78
C ALA A 273 29.16 7.58 -12.84
N THR A 274 27.98 6.98 -12.96
CA THR A 274 26.76 7.63 -13.45
C THR A 274 25.93 8.07 -12.24
N PRO A 275 25.40 9.32 -12.19
CA PRO A 275 24.55 9.73 -11.09
C PRO A 275 23.15 9.11 -11.24
N ASP A 276 22.47 8.88 -10.11
CA ASP A 276 21.09 8.39 -9.92
C ASP A 276 20.84 6.88 -9.75
N ALA A 277 21.75 6.17 -9.07
CA ALA A 277 21.40 4.93 -8.38
C ALA A 277 21.93 4.97 -6.93
N PRO A 278 21.09 4.74 -5.90
CA PRO A 278 21.59 4.67 -4.52
C PRO A 278 22.53 3.47 -4.37
N ALA A 279 23.65 3.68 -3.70
CA ALA A 279 24.64 2.66 -3.43
C ALA A 279 24.12 1.66 -2.38
N PHE A 280 23.71 0.48 -2.81
CA PHE A 280 23.29 -0.61 -1.92
C PHE A 280 24.51 -1.42 -1.47
N GLY A 281 25.15 -0.98 -0.39
CA GLY A 281 26.13 -1.78 0.33
C GLY A 281 25.45 -2.63 1.39
N LEU A 282 25.18 -3.91 1.10
CA LEU A 282 24.73 -4.88 2.10
C LEU A 282 25.96 -5.59 2.70
N SER A 283 26.39 -5.15 3.88
CA SER A 283 27.28 -5.93 4.76
C SER A 283 26.52 -7.16 5.30
N ALA A 284 27.25 -8.20 5.73
CA ALA A 284 26.74 -9.49 6.19
C ALA A 284 25.97 -9.40 7.53
N SER A 285 24.84 -8.68 7.53
CA SER A 285 23.88 -8.64 8.63
C SER A 285 22.74 -9.64 8.41
N SER A 286 21.93 -9.92 9.45
CA SER A 286 20.67 -10.63 9.23
C SER A 286 19.86 -9.84 8.21
N SER A 287 19.44 -10.50 7.13
CA SER A 287 18.81 -9.78 6.03
C SER A 287 17.36 -9.40 6.43
N PRO A 288 16.89 -8.18 6.12
CA PRO A 288 15.56 -7.72 6.52
C PRO A 288 14.42 -8.70 6.16
N GLY A 289 14.50 -9.36 4.99
CA GLY A 289 13.54 -10.37 4.57
C GLY A 289 13.47 -11.59 5.48
N LYS A 290 14.55 -11.97 6.19
CA LYS A 290 14.49 -13.03 7.21
C LYS A 290 13.64 -12.61 8.41
N LEU A 291 13.82 -11.38 8.91
CA LEU A 291 13.01 -10.85 10.01
C LEU A 291 11.54 -10.74 9.63
N ILE A 292 11.25 -10.24 8.43
CA ILE A 292 9.88 -10.15 7.92
C ILE A 292 9.25 -11.54 7.78
N ALA A 293 9.96 -12.51 7.20
CA ALA A 293 9.43 -13.87 7.09
C ALA A 293 9.22 -14.52 8.45
N GLN A 294 10.08 -14.23 9.43
CA GLN A 294 9.95 -14.72 10.80
C GLN A 294 8.71 -14.15 11.48
N SER A 295 8.50 -12.84 11.45
CA SER A 295 7.36 -12.18 12.11
C SER A 295 6.00 -12.62 11.56
N LEU A 296 5.95 -13.07 10.30
CA LEU A 296 4.74 -13.54 9.63
C LEU A 296 4.46 -15.04 9.80
N THR A 297 5.46 -15.83 10.22
CA THR A 297 5.34 -17.31 10.31
C THR A 297 5.36 -17.83 11.75
N GLN A 298 5.76 -17.01 12.73
CA GLN A 298 5.86 -17.40 14.13
C GLN A 298 4.66 -16.99 15.00
N THR A 299 3.57 -16.48 14.41
CA THR A 299 2.30 -16.34 15.13
C THR A 299 1.72 -17.72 15.41
N SER A 300 2.01 -18.22 16.62
CA SER A 300 1.43 -19.42 17.23
C SER A 300 0.13 -19.08 17.95
#